data_AF-A0A7V6R7M7-F1
#
_entry.id   AF-A0A7V6R7M7-F1
#
_cell.length_a   1.000
_cell.length_b   1.000
_cell.length_c   1.000
_cell.angle_alpha   90.00
_cell.angle_beta   90.00
_cell.angle_gamma   90.00
#
_symmetry.space_group_name_H-M   'P 1'
#
loop_
_entity.id
_entity.type
_entity.pdbx_description
1 polymer ?
#
loop_
_entity_poly.entity_id
_entity_poly.type
_entity_poly.pdbx_seq_one_letter_code
_entity_poly.pdbx_strand_id
1 'polypeptide(L)'
;MKNTVKDGIICIEVSFRNNALTVSVEDNGEGLEGHQLEELQRKLNQTDAQVEKTGIFNVNKRIRLKFGDDSGLKVSRGRFGGLKVEAIIKYKGVENSVSSSDS
;
A
#
# COMPACT_ATOMS: atom_id res chain seq x y z
N MET A 1 1.54 15.48 25.62
CA MET A 1 0.30 14.69 25.78
C MET A 1 0.54 13.30 25.19
N LYS A 2 0.37 12.23 25.98
CA LYS A 2 0.36 10.86 25.47
C LYS A 2 -1.04 10.62 24.90
N ASN A 3 -1.18 10.68 23.58
CA ASN A 3 -2.42 10.25 22.95
C ASN A 3 -2.37 8.73 22.81
N THR A 4 -2.78 8.04 23.87
CA THR A 4 -2.93 6.58 23.86
C THR A 4 -4.43 6.32 23.87
N VAL A 5 -4.96 5.98 22.69
CA VAL A 5 -6.31 5.45 22.55
C VAL A 5 -6.38 4.23 23.48
N LYS A 6 -7.29 4.26 24.47
CA LYS A 6 -7.62 3.07 25.27
C LYS A 6 -8.06 1.99 24.28
N ASP A 7 -7.52 0.78 24.43
CA ASP A 7 -7.79 -0.36 23.53
C ASP A 7 -7.25 -0.17 22.10
N GLY A 8 -5.94 0.12 21.97
CA GLY A 8 -5.27 0.20 20.67
C GLY A 8 -5.39 -1.12 19.90
N ILE A 9 -6.07 -1.07 18.75
CA ILE A 9 -6.29 -2.21 17.85
C ILE A 9 -5.39 -2.03 16.64
N ILE A 10 -4.68 -3.11 16.28
CA ILE A 10 -4.06 -3.27 14.98
C ILE A 10 -4.72 -4.46 14.30
N CYS A 11 -5.29 -4.25 13.12
CA CYS A 11 -5.83 -5.32 12.28
C CYS A 11 -4.95 -5.54 11.07
N ILE A 12 -4.66 -6.81 10.77
CA ILE A 12 -3.91 -7.22 9.59
C ILE A 12 -4.77 -8.18 8.79
N GLU A 13 -4.96 -7.87 7.51
CA GLU A 13 -5.73 -8.71 6.59
C GLU A 13 -4.92 -8.96 5.32
N VAL A 14 -5.00 -10.19 4.81
CA VAL A 14 -4.36 -10.58 3.55
C VAL A 14 -5.44 -11.07 2.60
N SER A 15 -5.43 -10.58 1.37
CA SER A 15 -6.34 -11.05 0.32
C SER A 15 -5.62 -11.17 -1.01
N PHE A 16 -6.09 -12.09 -1.86
CA PHE A 16 -5.62 -12.24 -3.23
C PHE A 16 -6.82 -12.16 -4.17
N ARG A 17 -6.89 -11.11 -4.99
CA ARG A 17 -7.98 -10.87 -5.95
C ARG A 17 -7.44 -10.12 -7.16
N ASN A 18 -7.99 -10.35 -8.35
CA ASN A 18 -7.61 -9.66 -9.59
C ASN A 18 -6.09 -9.65 -9.85
N ASN A 19 -5.44 -10.80 -9.69
CA ASN A 19 -3.99 -10.98 -9.80
C ASN A 19 -3.17 -10.02 -8.92
N ALA A 20 -3.71 -9.63 -7.77
CA ALA A 20 -3.04 -8.79 -6.80
C ALA A 20 -3.10 -9.42 -5.42
N LEU A 21 -1.93 -9.56 -4.78
CA LEU A 21 -1.84 -9.80 -3.35
C LEU A 21 -1.94 -8.45 -2.64
N THR A 22 -2.88 -8.33 -1.71
CA THR A 22 -3.05 -7.14 -0.87
C THR A 22 -2.89 -7.53 0.59
N VAL A 23 -1.90 -6.95 1.24
CA VAL A 23 -1.71 -7.00 2.69
C VAL A 23 -2.11 -5.66 3.25
N SER A 24 -3.14 -5.61 4.09
CA SER A 24 -3.60 -4.39 4.73
C SER A 24 -3.28 -4.39 6.22
N VAL A 25 -2.88 -3.23 6.73
CA VAL A 25 -2.68 -2.97 8.16
C VAL A 25 -3.52 -1.75 8.52
N GLU A 26 -4.33 -1.87 9.56
CA GLU A 26 -5.22 -0.82 10.02
C GLU A 26 -5.10 -0.60 11.53
N ASP A 27 -5.12 0.66 11.96
CA ASP A 27 -5.24 1.04 13.38
C ASP A 27 -6.56 1.77 13.68
N ASN A 28 -6.91 1.84 14.97
CA ASN A 28 -8.07 2.60 15.48
C ASN A 28 -7.68 3.96 16.10
N GLY A 29 -6.56 4.54 15.66
CA GLY A 29 -6.16 5.89 16.05
C GLY A 29 -7.09 6.98 15.50
N GLU A 30 -6.78 8.23 15.80
CA GLU A 30 -7.49 9.39 15.23
C GLU A 30 -7.33 9.51 13.70
N GLY A 31 -6.34 8.79 13.15
CA GLY A 31 -6.00 8.77 11.73
C GLY A 31 -5.45 10.12 11.24
N LEU A 32 -5.41 10.28 9.92
CA LEU A 32 -5.05 11.54 9.26
C LEU A 32 -6.29 12.25 8.72
N GLU A 33 -6.37 13.57 8.83
CA GLU A 33 -7.43 14.33 8.15
C GLU A 33 -7.40 14.10 6.63
N GLY A 34 -8.53 14.32 5.95
CA GLY A 34 -8.67 14.04 4.51
C GLY A 34 -7.55 14.66 3.67
N HIS A 35 -7.23 15.94 3.91
CA HIS A 35 -6.17 16.64 3.18
C HIS A 35 -4.77 16.04 3.45
N GLN A 36 -4.50 15.57 4.68
CA GLN A 36 -3.24 14.94 5.05
C GLN A 36 -3.11 13.54 4.44
N LEU A 37 -4.21 12.80 4.36
CA LEU A 37 -4.28 11.50 3.71
C LEU A 37 -4.05 11.62 2.20
N GLU A 38 -4.67 12.60 1.55
CA GLU A 38 -4.45 12.92 0.14
C GLU A 38 -3.00 13.33 -0.13
N GLU A 39 -2.42 14.17 0.74
CA GLU A 39 -1.02 14.57 0.62
C GLU A 39 -0.08 13.37 0.78
N LEU A 40 -0.35 12.47 1.73
CA LEU A 40 0.41 11.24 1.92
C LEU A 40 0.30 10.32 0.69
N GLN A 41 -0.91 10.11 0.17
CA GLN A 41 -1.13 9.31 -1.03
C GLN A 41 -0.41 9.91 -2.25
N ARG A 42 -0.43 11.24 -2.39
CA ARG A 42 0.31 11.96 -3.45
C ARG A 42 1.81 11.74 -3.31
N LYS A 43 2.37 11.87 -2.10
CA LYS A 43 3.80 11.62 -1.85
C LYS A 43 4.19 10.17 -2.14
N LEU A 44 3.33 9.19 -1.82
CA LEU A 44 3.56 7.77 -2.14
C LEU A 44 3.54 7.47 -3.65
N ASN A 45 2.86 8.30 -4.44
CA ASN A 45 2.81 8.17 -5.90
C ASN A 45 3.98 8.88 -6.61
N GLN A 46 4.80 9.64 -5.89
CA GLN A 46 5.99 10.30 -6.46
C GLN A 46 7.20 9.36 -6.45
N THR A 47 7.76 9.08 -7.61
CA THR A 47 8.89 8.15 -7.80
C THR A 47 10.21 8.69 -7.26
N ASP A 48 10.42 10.01 -7.33
CA ASP A 48 11.68 10.69 -7.00
C ASP A 48 11.67 11.40 -5.65
N ALA A 49 10.70 11.09 -4.80
CA ALA A 49 10.71 11.61 -3.45
C ALA A 49 11.95 11.05 -2.72
N GLN A 50 12.98 11.89 -2.53
CA GLN A 50 14.14 11.69 -1.63
C GLN A 50 13.73 11.59 -0.14
N VAL A 51 12.47 11.18 0.10
CA VAL A 51 11.81 11.04 1.38
C VAL A 51 11.99 9.59 1.83
N GLU A 52 13.23 9.09 1.83
CA GLU A 52 13.56 7.78 2.42
C GLU A 52 13.59 7.82 3.95
N LYS A 53 13.20 8.95 4.55
CA LYS A 53 13.32 9.19 6.00
C LYS A 53 12.18 8.58 6.82
N THR A 54 11.13 8.03 6.19
CA THR A 54 10.05 7.34 6.93
C THR A 54 9.82 5.93 6.40
N GLY A 55 9.41 5.02 7.29
CA GLY A 55 9.25 3.60 6.99
C GLY A 55 8.30 3.32 5.82
N ILE A 56 7.20 4.06 5.72
CA ILE A 56 6.18 3.85 4.67
C ILE A 56 6.72 4.14 3.26
N PHE A 57 7.54 5.19 3.09
CA PHE A 57 8.13 5.51 1.78
C PHE A 57 9.17 4.47 1.36
N ASN A 58 9.99 3.99 2.30
CA ASN A 58 10.97 2.93 2.02
C ASN A 58 10.27 1.63 1.59
N VAL A 59 9.18 1.25 2.28
CA VAL A 59 8.38 0.07 1.90
C VAL A 59 7.77 0.25 0.51
N ASN A 60 7.12 1.38 0.22
CA ASN A 60 6.55 1.67 -1.10
C ASN A 60 7.60 1.61 -2.22
N LYS A 61 8.76 2.24 -2.01
CA LYS A 61 9.88 2.22 -2.97
C LYS A 61 10.37 0.80 -3.23
N ARG A 62 10.60 0.00 -2.19
CA ARG A 62 11.05 -1.40 -2.34
C ARG A 62 10.04 -2.29 -3.06
N ILE A 63 8.74 -2.11 -2.78
CA ILE A 63 7.69 -2.86 -3.46
C ILE A 63 7.66 -2.50 -4.96
N ARG A 64 7.67 -1.21 -5.30
CA ARG A 64 7.71 -0.74 -6.70
C ARG A 64 8.95 -1.24 -7.44
N LEU A 65 10.13 -1.11 -6.83
CA LEU A 65 11.39 -1.59 -7.42
C LEU A 65 11.38 -3.10 -7.68
N LYS A 66 10.71 -3.89 -6.85
CA LYS A 66 10.68 -5.35 -6.97
C LYS A 66 9.58 -5.87 -7.88
N PHE A 67 8.41 -5.24 -7.89
CA PHE A 67 7.19 -5.75 -8.53
C PHE A 67 6.58 -4.82 -9.58
N GLY A 68 7.28 -3.73 -9.93
CA GLY A 68 6.86 -2.74 -10.93
C GLY A 68 5.98 -1.63 -10.35
N ASP A 69 5.81 -0.57 -11.14
CA ASP A 69 5.13 0.68 -10.72
C ASP A 69 3.62 0.54 -10.47
N ASP A 70 3.01 -0.55 -10.94
CA ASP A 70 1.63 -0.91 -10.65
C ASP A 70 1.45 -1.52 -9.24
N SER A 71 2.57 -1.85 -8.58
CA SER A 71 2.63 -2.28 -7.18
C SER A 71 3.03 -1.11 -6.28
N GLY A 72 2.78 -1.22 -4.98
CA GLY A 72 3.18 -0.18 -4.03
C GLY A 72 2.30 -0.14 -2.80
N LEU A 73 2.27 1.01 -2.13
CA LEU A 73 1.38 1.27 -1.01
C LEU A 73 0.23 2.19 -1.40
N LYS A 74 -0.93 1.93 -0.83
CA LYS A 74 -2.07 2.85 -0.78
C LYS A 74 -2.45 3.17 0.65
N VAL A 75 -2.96 4.36 0.88
CA VAL A 75 -3.46 4.81 2.18
C VAL A 75 -4.92 5.20 2.08
N SER A 76 -5.69 4.85 3.09
CA SER A 76 -7.11 5.19 3.21
C SER A 76 -7.48 5.34 4.67
N ARG A 77 -8.71 5.81 4.94
CA ARG A 77 -9.26 5.78 6.30
C ARG A 77 -9.71 4.35 6.64
N GLY A 78 -9.33 3.89 7.81
CA GLY A 78 -9.69 2.57 8.33
C GLY A 78 -11.16 2.44 8.69
N ARG A 79 -11.67 1.21 8.71
CA ARG A 79 -13.00 0.85 9.22
C ARG A 79 -13.21 1.27 10.68
N PHE A 80 -12.14 1.39 11.47
CA PHE A 80 -12.16 1.87 12.86
C PHE A 80 -11.88 3.37 12.99
N GLY A 81 -11.77 4.10 11.88
CA GLY A 81 -11.53 5.54 11.87
C GLY A 81 -10.06 5.96 11.86
N GLY A 82 -9.12 5.06 12.13
CA GLY A 82 -7.68 5.32 12.05
C GLY A 82 -7.12 5.21 10.63
N LEU A 83 -5.83 4.92 10.52
CA LEU A 83 -5.16 4.79 9.23
C LEU A 83 -5.22 3.35 8.72
N LYS A 84 -5.56 3.18 7.44
CA LYS A 84 -5.40 1.91 6.72
C LYS A 84 -4.31 2.06 5.67
N VAL A 85 -3.31 1.17 5.71
CA VAL A 85 -2.24 1.07 4.73
C VAL A 85 -2.35 -0.27 4.01
N GLU A 86 -2.33 -0.25 2.68
CA GLU A 86 -2.42 -1.44 1.85
C GLU A 86 -1.15 -1.60 1.02
N ALA A 87 -0.43 -2.69 1.23
CA ALA A 87 0.64 -3.14 0.34
C ALA A 87 0.04 -3.99 -0.78
N ILE A 88 0.15 -3.50 -2.02
CA ILE A 88 -0.41 -4.12 -3.21
C ILE A 88 0.75 -4.63 -4.07
N ILE A 89 0.76 -5.94 -4.31
CA ILE A 89 1.72 -6.62 -5.16
C ILE A 89 0.97 -7.20 -6.36
N LYS A 90 1.25 -6.68 -7.55
CA LYS A 90 0.69 -7.18 -8.80
C LYS A 90 1.47 -8.40 -9.27
N TYR A 91 0.76 -9.50 -9.48
CA TYR A 91 1.32 -10.69 -10.09
C TYR A 91 1.07 -10.61 -11.59
N LYS A 92 2.12 -10.32 -12.36
CA LYS A 92 2.10 -10.54 -13.81
C LYS A 92 2.24 -12.05 -13.97
N GLY A 93 1.12 -12.73 -14.25
CA GLY A 93 1.19 -14.13 -14.68
C GLY A 93 2.17 -14.25 -15.84
N VAL A 94 2.83 -15.40 -15.96
CA VAL A 94 3.57 -15.70 -17.19
C VAL A 94 2.55 -15.62 -18.32
N GLU A 95 2.62 -14.58 -19.15
CA GLU A 95 1.96 -14.63 -20.44
C GLU A 95 2.62 -15.79 -21.18
N ASN A 96 1.92 -16.93 -21.26
CA ASN A 96 2.23 -17.91 -22.29
C ASN A 96 1.96 -17.19 -23.61
N SER A 97 3.00 -16.57 -24.17
CA SER A 97 3.06 -16.27 -25.58
C SER A 97 3.06 -17.62 -26.31
N VAL A 98 1.86 -18.18 -26.50
CA VAL A 98 1.67 -19.15 -27.58
C VAL A 98 1.79 -18.33 -28.87
N SER A 99 3.05 -18.16 -29.29
CA SER A 99 3.41 -17.90 -30.67
C SER A 99 2.94 -19.10 -31.47
N SER A 100 1.66 -19.12 -31.86
CA SER A 100 1.20 -19.95 -32.95
C SER A 100 1.73 -19.35 -34.25
N SER A 101 3.02 -19.51 -34.46
CA SER A 101 3.66 -19.49 -35.77
C SER A 101 3.85 -20.95 -36.14
N ASP A 102 2.83 -21.54 -36.74
CA ASP A 102 2.98 -22.71 -37.59
C ASP A 102 2.02 -22.58 -38.77
N SER A 103 2.65 -22.35 -39.93
CA SER A 103 2.26 -22.64 -41.32
C SER A 103 1.00 -21.99 -41.92
#